data_AF-A0A9D8E0A6-F1
#
_entry.id   AF-A0A9D8E0A6-F1
#
_cell.length_a   1.000
_cell.length_b   1.000
_cell.length_c   1.000
_cell.angle_alpha   90.00
_cell.angle_beta   90.00
_cell.angle_gamma   90.00
#
_symmetry.space_group_name_H-M   'P 1'
#
loop_
_entity.id
_entity.type
_entity.pdbx_description
1 polymer ?
#
loop_
_entity_poly.entity_id
_entity_poly.type
_entity_poly.pdbx_seq_one_letter_code
_entity_poly.pdbx_strand_id
1 'polypeptide(L)'
;MDDHPFAWWATRDDEHLVLKAGDSAARAREAAALRALMSGAAGVREFDARLGLLVTERLLPGDDIRPLARADDDEATRVVATVAVRLRDQQGPVADLPPLTDIGAAFDGPRDARLSDPLRDRARALYAELVETPVEAVALHGDLHHMNVLRDGVGWRAIDPHGWVGDPAFEAAALLANPRGLTEGGDARGMDGRGLARLSQRRAEIYAETAGLELERVRAWGLVGCVIAELWMLESHDLVHGAPTAVAEALLAEGL
;
A
#
# COMPACT_ATOMS: atom_id res chain seq x y z
N MET A 1 15.41 -6.09 -17.30
CA MET A 1 15.66 -4.76 -16.72
C MET A 1 14.35 -4.44 -16.03
N ASP A 2 14.24 -4.83 -14.76
CA ASP A 2 12.97 -4.81 -14.05
C ASP A 2 12.54 -3.36 -13.74
N ASP A 3 11.23 -3.12 -13.75
CA ASP A 3 10.53 -1.83 -13.72
C ASP A 3 10.68 -0.99 -12.44
N HIS A 4 11.78 -1.16 -11.70
CA HIS A 4 12.20 -0.25 -10.65
C HIS A 4 13.54 0.34 -11.07
N PRO A 5 13.60 1.56 -11.66
CA PRO A 5 14.82 2.14 -12.21
C PRO A 5 15.95 2.34 -11.16
N PHE A 6 15.71 1.98 -9.90
CA PHE A 6 16.64 2.13 -8.79
C PHE A 6 16.75 0.90 -7.88
N ALA A 7 16.29 -0.30 -8.30
CA ALA A 7 16.46 -1.53 -7.54
C ALA A 7 17.25 -2.60 -8.32
N TRP A 8 18.23 -3.23 -7.68
CA TRP A 8 19.07 -4.25 -8.29
C TRP A 8 19.23 -5.45 -7.38
N TRP A 9 19.22 -6.64 -7.97
CA TRP A 9 19.64 -7.84 -7.25
C TRP A 9 21.16 -7.84 -7.10
N ALA A 10 21.61 -8.24 -5.92
CA ALA A 10 23.01 -8.42 -5.61
C ALA A 10 23.23 -9.71 -4.85
N THR A 11 24.48 -10.16 -4.80
CA THR A 11 24.92 -11.24 -3.92
C THR A 11 26.17 -10.80 -3.16
N ARG A 12 26.26 -11.18 -1.89
CA ARG A 12 27.45 -10.96 -1.06
C ARG A 12 27.55 -12.08 -0.03
N ASP A 13 28.68 -12.76 0.01
CA ASP A 13 28.96 -13.84 0.98
C ASP A 13 27.80 -14.86 1.06
N ASP A 14 27.34 -15.33 -0.11
CA ASP A 14 26.20 -16.24 -0.29
C ASP A 14 24.80 -15.70 0.10
N GLU A 15 24.69 -14.46 0.57
CA GLU A 15 23.41 -13.79 0.76
C GLU A 15 22.86 -13.21 -0.55
N HIS A 16 21.55 -13.38 -0.77
CA HIS A 16 20.83 -12.71 -1.85
C HIS A 16 20.22 -11.41 -1.34
N LEU A 17 20.51 -10.31 -2.04
CA LEU A 17 20.21 -8.96 -1.60
C LEU A 17 19.44 -8.18 -2.66
N VAL A 18 18.73 -7.15 -2.21
CA VAL A 18 18.17 -6.09 -3.06
C VAL A 18 18.80 -4.78 -2.66
N LEU A 19 19.49 -4.14 -3.61
CA LEU A 19 20.07 -2.82 -3.49
C LEU A 19 19.08 -1.79 -4.04
N LYS A 20 18.74 -0.76 -3.26
CA LYS A 20 17.85 0.32 -3.68
C LYS A 20 18.53 1.67 -3.49
N ALA A 21 18.54 2.49 -4.54
CA ALA A 21 19.02 3.88 -4.48
C ALA A 21 17.86 4.87 -4.67
N GLY A 22 18.03 6.13 -4.29
CA GLY A 22 17.06 7.18 -4.61
C GLY A 22 17.02 8.31 -3.59
N ASP A 23 15.85 8.93 -3.45
CA ASP A 23 15.63 10.00 -2.48
C ASP A 23 15.96 9.52 -1.06
N SER A 24 16.83 10.27 -0.37
CA SER A 24 17.37 9.86 0.92
C SER A 24 16.32 9.83 2.02
N ALA A 25 15.31 10.72 1.97
CA ALA A 25 14.23 10.75 2.95
C ALA A 25 13.28 9.57 2.75
N ALA A 26 12.94 9.24 1.49
CA ALA A 26 12.15 8.07 1.15
C ALA A 26 12.84 6.77 1.58
N ARG A 27 14.14 6.62 1.30
CA ARG A 27 14.91 5.42 1.70
C ARG A 27 15.08 5.31 3.22
N ALA A 28 15.22 6.44 3.93
CA ALA A 28 15.24 6.45 5.39
C ALA A 28 13.92 5.95 5.98
N ARG A 29 12.80 6.43 5.44
CA ARG A 29 11.45 6.01 5.87
C ARG A 29 11.19 4.54 5.58
N GLU A 30 11.55 4.07 4.39
CA GLU A 30 11.44 2.66 4.03
C GLU A 30 12.27 1.76 4.96
N ALA A 31 13.51 2.16 5.27
CA ALA A 31 14.37 1.43 6.20
C ALA A 31 13.80 1.41 7.63
N ALA A 32 13.23 2.52 8.10
CA ALA A 32 12.56 2.61 9.40
C ALA A 32 11.32 1.70 9.43
N ALA A 33 10.51 1.70 8.37
CA ALA A 33 9.34 0.85 8.25
C ALA A 33 9.69 -0.63 8.25
N LEU A 34 10.66 -1.06 7.43
CA LEU A 34 11.10 -2.46 7.42
C LEU A 34 11.63 -2.92 8.79
N ARG A 35 12.32 -2.04 9.53
CA ARG A 35 12.75 -2.34 10.90
C ARG A 35 11.57 -2.43 11.87
N ALA A 36 10.58 -1.54 11.77
CA ALA A 36 9.39 -1.58 12.61
C ALA A 36 8.51 -2.81 12.31
N LEU A 37 8.46 -3.26 11.07
CA LEU A 37 7.64 -4.39 10.62
C LEU A 37 8.27 -5.77 10.88
N MET A 38 9.52 -5.80 11.36
CA MET A 38 10.23 -6.98 11.85
C MET A 38 10.17 -8.17 10.87
N SER A 39 9.97 -9.39 11.37
CA SER A 39 9.94 -10.63 10.58
C SER A 39 8.77 -10.73 9.60
N GLY A 40 7.80 -9.82 9.66
CA GLY A 40 6.70 -9.77 8.71
C GLY A 40 7.12 -9.24 7.33
N ALA A 41 8.25 -8.53 7.24
CA ALA A 41 8.78 -7.91 6.04
C ALA A 41 10.21 -8.40 5.71
N ALA A 42 10.77 -7.92 4.59
CA ALA A 42 12.17 -8.12 4.26
C ALA A 42 13.11 -7.38 5.24
N GLY A 43 14.10 -8.08 5.77
CA GLY A 43 15.07 -7.51 6.70
C GLY A 43 16.02 -6.51 6.04
N VAL A 44 16.26 -5.37 6.71
CA VAL A 44 17.30 -4.40 6.33
C VAL A 44 18.68 -4.97 6.66
N ARG A 45 19.60 -4.94 5.70
CA ARG A 45 21.01 -5.29 5.88
C ARG A 45 21.87 -4.05 6.07
N GLU A 46 21.68 -3.04 5.23
CA GLU A 46 22.44 -1.79 5.29
C GLU A 46 21.56 -0.61 4.89
N PHE A 47 21.88 0.56 5.45
CA PHE A 47 21.27 1.82 5.05
C PHE A 47 22.32 2.93 5.16
N ASP A 48 22.54 3.65 4.06
CA ASP A 48 23.37 4.86 4.02
C ASP A 48 22.47 6.06 3.67
N ALA A 49 22.17 6.87 4.69
CA ALA A 49 21.34 8.06 4.55
C ALA A 49 21.97 9.15 3.69
N ARG A 50 23.31 9.20 3.57
CA ARG A 50 23.99 10.21 2.75
C ARG A 50 23.91 9.88 1.28
N LEU A 51 23.97 8.59 0.94
CA LEU A 51 23.91 8.10 -0.44
C LEU A 51 22.48 7.78 -0.89
N GLY A 52 21.50 7.80 0.03
CA GLY A 52 20.15 7.31 -0.26
C GLY A 52 20.17 5.84 -0.67
N LEU A 53 21.01 5.03 -0.02
CA LEU A 53 21.21 3.62 -0.35
C LEU A 53 20.58 2.73 0.73
N LEU A 54 19.71 1.81 0.32
CA LEU A 54 19.12 0.79 1.19
C LEU A 54 19.44 -0.60 0.63
N VAL A 55 19.98 -1.48 1.46
CA VAL A 55 20.19 -2.89 1.15
C VAL A 55 19.24 -3.71 2.02
N THR A 56 18.39 -4.51 1.38
CA THR A 56 17.55 -5.49 2.08
C THR A 56 17.94 -6.90 1.69
N GLU A 57 17.51 -7.87 2.48
CA GLU A 57 17.47 -9.25 2.00
C GLU A 57 16.55 -9.37 0.78
N ARG A 58 16.88 -10.30 -0.09
CA ARG A 58 16.00 -10.74 -1.16
C ARG A 58 15.19 -11.94 -0.67
N LEU A 59 13.87 -11.83 -0.77
CA LEU A 59 12.97 -12.95 -0.52
C LEU A 59 13.08 -13.96 -1.67
N LEU A 60 13.27 -15.24 -1.35
CA LEU A 60 13.41 -16.32 -2.33
C LEU A 60 12.40 -17.44 -2.04
N PRO A 61 11.67 -17.97 -3.04
CA PRO A 61 11.81 -17.69 -4.48
C PRO A 61 11.38 -16.28 -4.88
N GLY A 62 10.53 -15.62 -4.10
CA GLY A 62 10.17 -14.21 -4.27
C GLY A 62 9.01 -13.98 -5.25
N ASP A 63 8.19 -15.00 -5.53
CA ASP A 63 6.99 -14.85 -6.34
C ASP A 63 5.96 -13.99 -5.62
N ASP A 64 5.44 -12.96 -6.29
CA ASP A 64 4.36 -12.14 -5.76
C ASP A 64 3.00 -12.85 -5.84
N ILE A 65 2.00 -12.30 -5.15
CA ILE A 65 0.69 -12.95 -5.00
C ILE A 65 -0.22 -12.82 -6.23
N ARG A 66 0.16 -12.08 -7.29
CA ARG A 66 -0.71 -11.85 -8.47
C ARG A 66 -1.20 -13.15 -9.14
N PRO A 67 -0.40 -14.22 -9.31
CA PRO A 67 -0.91 -15.47 -9.86
C PRO A 67 -2.06 -16.07 -9.05
N LEU A 68 -2.02 -15.96 -7.71
CA LEU A 68 -3.11 -16.39 -6.84
C LEU A 68 -4.32 -15.48 -7.03
N ALA A 69 -4.16 -14.15 -7.04
CA ALA A 69 -5.28 -13.22 -7.21
C ALA A 69 -6.03 -13.38 -8.54
N ARG A 70 -5.33 -13.78 -9.62
CA ARG A 70 -5.96 -14.10 -10.91
C ARG A 70 -6.81 -15.37 -10.85
N ALA A 71 -6.42 -16.34 -10.02
CA ALA A 71 -7.14 -17.61 -9.87
C ALA A 71 -8.25 -17.52 -8.82
N ASP A 72 -7.99 -16.82 -7.71
CA ASP A 72 -8.85 -16.67 -6.54
C ASP A 72 -8.49 -15.37 -5.79
N ASP A 73 -9.18 -14.27 -6.13
CA ASP A 73 -8.97 -12.95 -5.53
C ASP A 73 -9.39 -12.92 -4.06
N ASP A 74 -10.41 -13.70 -3.68
CA ASP A 74 -10.87 -13.83 -2.30
C ASP A 74 -9.75 -14.41 -1.42
N GLU A 75 -9.09 -15.49 -1.89
CA GLU A 75 -7.96 -16.09 -1.17
C GLU A 75 -6.73 -15.19 -1.14
N ALA A 76 -6.38 -14.54 -2.25
CA ALA A 76 -5.30 -13.56 -2.26
C ALA A 76 -5.54 -12.43 -1.26
N THR A 77 -6.79 -11.97 -1.14
CA THR A 77 -7.19 -10.94 -0.18
C THR A 77 -7.02 -11.42 1.26
N ARG A 78 -7.45 -12.65 1.60
CA ARG A 78 -7.24 -13.23 2.93
C ARG A 78 -5.76 -13.30 3.27
N VAL A 79 -4.92 -13.69 2.32
CA VAL A 79 -3.47 -13.73 2.52
C VAL A 79 -2.91 -12.34 2.79
N VAL A 80 -3.25 -11.33 2.00
CA VAL A 80 -2.77 -9.94 2.22
C VAL A 80 -3.24 -9.43 3.59
N ALA A 81 -4.50 -9.65 3.95
CA ALA A 81 -5.03 -9.27 5.26
C ALA A 81 -4.32 -10.01 6.41
N THR A 82 -4.03 -11.30 6.24
CA THR A 82 -3.26 -12.09 7.23
C THR A 82 -1.83 -11.56 7.39
N VAL A 83 -1.19 -11.14 6.28
CA VAL A 83 0.11 -10.47 6.33
C VAL A 83 0.01 -9.16 7.11
N ALA A 84 -1.01 -8.33 6.85
CA ALA A 84 -1.25 -7.09 7.58
C ALA A 84 -1.44 -7.32 9.10
N VAL A 85 -2.22 -8.33 9.49
CA VAL A 85 -2.39 -8.73 10.90
C VAL A 85 -1.04 -9.10 11.52
N ARG A 86 -0.25 -9.93 10.84
CA ARG A 86 1.07 -10.33 11.35
C ARG A 86 2.03 -9.14 11.48
N LEU A 87 2.02 -8.22 10.51
CA LEU A 87 2.82 -7.00 10.54
C LEU A 87 2.46 -6.16 11.77
N ARG A 88 1.17 -5.95 12.01
CA ARG A 88 0.64 -5.23 13.18
C ARG A 88 1.02 -5.91 14.50
N ASP A 89 0.84 -7.22 14.59
CA ASP A 89 0.97 -7.97 15.84
C ASP A 89 2.43 -8.25 16.23
N GLN A 90 3.36 -8.21 15.27
CA GLN A 90 4.79 -8.50 15.46
C GLN A 90 5.69 -7.27 15.30
N GLN A 91 5.12 -6.08 15.30
CA GLN A 91 5.88 -4.85 15.11
C GLN A 91 6.83 -4.55 16.29
N GLY A 92 7.98 -3.98 15.95
CA GLY A 92 8.94 -3.40 16.87
C GLY A 92 8.65 -1.92 17.16
N PRO A 93 9.65 -1.20 17.70
CA PRO A 93 9.54 0.23 17.93
C PRO A 93 9.32 1.01 16.61
N VAL A 94 8.37 1.95 16.62
CA VAL A 94 7.97 2.76 15.46
C VAL A 94 8.77 4.07 15.31
N ALA A 95 10.01 4.08 15.81
CA ALA A 95 10.86 5.27 15.77
C ALA A 95 11.08 5.74 14.31
N ASP A 96 11.08 7.06 14.12
CA ASP A 96 11.38 7.72 12.84
C ASP A 96 10.35 7.48 11.71
N LEU A 97 9.18 6.94 12.02
CA LEU A 97 8.06 6.88 11.08
C LEU A 97 7.15 8.11 11.23
N PRO A 98 6.77 8.77 10.12
CA PRO A 98 5.83 9.89 10.17
C PRO A 98 4.42 9.42 10.55
N PRO A 99 3.62 10.26 11.22
CA PRO A 99 2.23 9.93 11.48
C PRO A 99 1.44 9.87 10.17
N LEU A 100 0.44 9.00 10.11
CA LEU A 100 -0.46 8.87 8.96
C LEU A 100 -1.19 10.20 8.65
N THR A 101 -1.32 11.09 9.63
CA THR A 101 -1.88 12.44 9.41
C THR A 101 -1.12 13.22 8.34
N ASP A 102 0.17 12.98 8.14
CA ASP A 102 0.95 13.69 7.12
C ASP A 102 0.51 13.33 5.69
N ILE A 103 -0.20 12.21 5.49
CA ILE A 103 -0.76 11.83 4.17
C ILE A 103 -1.80 12.83 3.66
N GLY A 104 -2.39 13.63 4.57
CA GLY A 104 -3.36 14.68 4.24
C GLY A 104 -2.80 15.74 3.30
N ALA A 105 -1.48 15.93 3.28
CA ALA A 105 -0.80 16.87 2.37
C ALA A 105 -1.06 16.55 0.88
N ALA A 106 -1.36 15.29 0.54
CA ALA A 106 -1.75 14.91 -0.83
C ALA A 106 -2.96 15.71 -1.32
N PHE A 107 -3.87 16.08 -0.41
CA PHE A 107 -5.02 16.88 -0.77
C PHE A 107 -4.69 18.33 -1.07
N ASP A 108 -3.50 18.87 -0.78
CA ASP A 108 -3.18 20.31 -0.91
C ASP A 108 -2.68 20.71 -2.31
N GLY A 109 -2.49 19.74 -3.21
CA GLY A 109 -2.10 19.99 -4.60
C GLY A 109 -3.13 20.82 -5.39
N PRO A 110 -2.81 21.24 -6.63
CA PRO A 110 -3.75 21.98 -7.46
C PRO A 110 -5.01 21.16 -7.80
N ARG A 111 -6.08 21.85 -8.18
CA ARG A 111 -7.32 21.24 -8.71
C ARG A 111 -7.08 20.84 -10.17
N ASP A 112 -7.63 19.70 -10.59
CA ASP A 112 -7.49 19.18 -11.95
C ASP A 112 -8.79 18.50 -12.38
N ALA A 113 -9.27 18.81 -13.59
CA ALA A 113 -10.55 18.31 -14.09
C ALA A 113 -10.60 16.78 -14.27
N ARG A 114 -9.44 16.09 -14.30
CA ARG A 114 -9.36 14.62 -14.40
C ARG A 114 -9.77 13.91 -13.10
N LEU A 115 -9.78 14.62 -11.96
CA LEU A 115 -10.29 14.13 -10.69
C LEU A 115 -11.42 15.05 -10.21
N SER A 116 -12.61 14.49 -10.02
CA SER A 116 -13.80 15.24 -9.62
C SER A 116 -13.60 15.99 -8.29
N ASP A 117 -13.82 17.31 -8.31
CA ASP A 117 -13.75 18.14 -7.10
C ASP A 117 -14.70 17.69 -5.98
N PRO A 118 -15.99 17.37 -6.26
CA PRO A 118 -16.87 16.78 -5.26
C PRO A 118 -16.31 15.50 -4.62
N LEU A 119 -15.70 14.61 -5.40
CA LEU A 119 -15.12 13.37 -4.87
C LEU A 119 -13.92 13.66 -3.99
N ARG A 120 -13.03 14.55 -4.43
CA ARG A 120 -11.87 15.00 -3.65
C ARG A 120 -12.27 15.67 -2.35
N ASP A 121 -13.27 16.53 -2.38
CA ASP A 121 -13.77 17.24 -1.20
C ASP A 121 -14.40 16.27 -0.20
N ARG A 122 -15.17 15.29 -0.69
CA ARG A 122 -15.74 14.24 0.16
C ARG A 122 -14.66 13.38 0.80
N ALA A 123 -13.64 12.97 0.04
CA ALA A 123 -12.51 12.20 0.56
C ALA A 123 -11.71 13.01 1.60
N ARG A 124 -11.48 14.31 1.37
CA ARG A 124 -10.81 15.19 2.34
C ARG A 124 -11.62 15.33 3.63
N ALA A 125 -12.94 15.48 3.54
CA ALA A 125 -13.81 15.55 4.72
C ALA A 125 -13.80 14.24 5.51
N LEU A 126 -13.93 13.10 4.81
CA LEU A 126 -13.88 11.78 5.45
C LEU A 126 -12.52 11.50 6.11
N TYR A 127 -11.42 11.89 5.45
CA TYR A 127 -10.09 11.84 6.04
C TYR A 127 -10.01 12.65 7.35
N ALA A 128 -10.56 13.87 7.39
CA ALA A 128 -10.57 14.68 8.60
C ALA A 128 -11.36 13.99 9.74
N GLU A 129 -12.53 13.42 9.44
CA GLU A 129 -13.35 12.66 10.40
C GLU A 129 -12.60 11.43 10.95
N LEU A 130 -11.89 10.69 10.10
CA LEU A 130 -11.11 9.51 10.50
C LEU A 130 -9.94 9.88 11.42
N VAL A 131 -9.26 10.99 11.15
CA VAL A 131 -8.16 11.50 11.98
C VAL A 131 -8.67 12.04 13.33
N GLU A 132 -9.86 12.65 13.37
CA GLU A 132 -10.50 13.12 14.60
C GLU A 132 -11.08 11.99 15.46
N THR A 133 -11.23 10.78 14.92
CA THR A 133 -11.70 9.58 15.61
C THR A 133 -10.56 8.54 15.74
N PRO A 134 -9.50 8.84 16.51
CA PRO A 134 -8.31 7.99 16.52
C PRO A 134 -8.57 6.62 17.15
N VAL A 135 -7.92 5.63 16.56
CA VAL A 135 -7.78 4.27 17.12
C VAL A 135 -6.33 4.07 17.58
N GLU A 136 -6.03 2.92 18.16
CA GLU A 136 -4.65 2.57 18.49
C GLU A 136 -3.77 2.62 17.22
N ALA A 137 -2.74 3.47 17.25
CA ALA A 137 -1.85 3.68 16.12
C ALA A 137 -0.79 2.59 16.05
N VAL A 138 -0.55 2.06 14.85
CA VAL A 138 0.41 0.99 14.58
C VAL A 138 1.33 1.38 13.43
N ALA A 139 2.48 0.72 13.31
CA ALA A 139 3.30 0.82 12.11
C ALA A 139 2.55 0.19 10.93
N LEU A 140 2.50 0.94 9.84
CA LEU A 140 1.85 0.56 8.60
C LEU A 140 2.90 0.37 7.52
N HIS A 141 2.69 -0.64 6.69
CA HIS A 141 3.39 -0.77 5.43
C HIS A 141 3.01 0.39 4.49
N GLY A 142 1.72 0.73 4.42
CA GLY A 142 1.22 1.93 3.72
C GLY A 142 1.18 1.84 2.19
N ASP A 143 1.51 0.66 1.67
CA ASP A 143 1.44 0.31 0.24
C ASP A 143 1.29 -1.21 0.06
N LEU A 144 0.52 -1.85 0.94
CA LEU A 144 0.42 -3.31 0.99
C LEU A 144 -0.51 -3.85 -0.10
N HIS A 145 -0.01 -3.88 -1.34
CA HIS A 145 -0.70 -4.46 -2.48
C HIS A 145 -0.04 -5.75 -2.97
N HIS A 146 -0.67 -6.38 -3.97
CA HIS A 146 -0.30 -7.70 -4.48
C HIS A 146 1.19 -7.90 -4.84
N MET A 147 1.86 -6.87 -5.35
CA MET A 147 3.27 -7.00 -5.76
C MET A 147 4.24 -6.85 -4.59
N ASN A 148 3.79 -6.26 -3.49
CA ASN A 148 4.57 -6.05 -2.29
C ASN A 148 4.40 -7.19 -1.28
N VAL A 149 3.70 -8.27 -1.65
CA VAL A 149 3.53 -9.48 -0.84
C VAL A 149 4.12 -10.66 -1.60
N LEU A 150 5.29 -11.12 -1.16
CA LEU A 150 6.07 -12.17 -1.82
C LEU A 150 6.12 -13.46 -1.00
N ARG A 151 6.23 -14.59 -1.68
CA ARG A 151 6.44 -15.90 -1.05
C ARG A 151 7.93 -16.19 -0.90
N ASP A 152 8.37 -16.45 0.33
CA ASP A 152 9.77 -16.73 0.67
C ASP A 152 10.08 -18.22 0.91
N GLY A 153 9.21 -19.10 0.38
CA GLY A 153 9.31 -20.55 0.56
C GLY A 153 8.70 -21.07 1.86
N VAL A 154 8.61 -20.24 2.92
CA VAL A 154 7.97 -20.59 4.19
C VAL A 154 6.57 -19.97 4.27
N GLY A 155 6.45 -18.70 3.90
CA GLY A 155 5.19 -17.97 3.93
C GLY A 155 5.22 -16.71 3.08
N TRP A 156 4.18 -15.90 3.23
CA TRP A 156 4.07 -14.59 2.58
C TRP A 156 4.74 -13.54 3.45
N ARG A 157 5.53 -12.63 2.88
CA ARG A 157 6.18 -11.49 3.56
C ARG A 157 6.13 -10.23 2.72
N ALA A 158 6.18 -9.09 3.39
CA ALA A 158 6.06 -7.78 2.76
C ALA A 158 7.41 -7.20 2.30
N ILE A 159 7.39 -6.39 1.25
CA ILE A 159 8.54 -5.61 0.75
C ILE A 159 8.10 -4.20 0.37
N ASP A 160 9.03 -3.28 0.32
CA ASP A 160 8.84 -1.92 -0.25
C ASP A 160 7.75 -1.08 0.48
N PRO A 161 7.79 -0.96 1.82
CA PRO A 161 6.83 -0.13 2.55
C PRO A 161 7.03 1.36 2.28
N HIS A 162 5.91 2.09 2.20
CA HIS A 162 5.90 3.55 2.33
C HIS A 162 6.18 4.00 3.76
N GLY A 163 5.68 3.26 4.77
CA GLY A 163 5.98 3.51 6.18
C GLY A 163 5.22 4.68 6.80
N TRP A 164 4.23 4.36 7.65
CA TRP A 164 3.47 5.34 8.43
C TRP A 164 3.19 4.82 9.84
N VAL A 165 2.82 5.70 10.77
CA VAL A 165 2.22 5.32 12.06
C VAL A 165 0.81 5.83 12.12
N GLY A 166 -0.18 4.95 12.24
CA GLY A 166 -1.57 5.38 12.29
C GLY A 166 -2.57 4.25 12.28
N ASP A 167 -3.71 4.51 11.67
CA ASP A 167 -4.85 3.63 11.69
C ASP A 167 -4.61 2.30 10.95
N PRO A 168 -4.78 1.12 11.57
CA PRO A 168 -4.63 -0.17 10.91
C PRO A 168 -5.58 -0.37 9.71
N ALA A 169 -6.73 0.30 9.67
CA ALA A 169 -7.66 0.21 8.55
C ALA A 169 -7.12 0.85 7.26
N PHE A 170 -6.15 1.78 7.36
CA PHE A 170 -5.51 2.38 6.19
C PHE A 170 -4.70 1.36 5.36
N GLU A 171 -4.20 0.30 5.99
CA GLU A 171 -3.38 -0.71 5.33
C GLU A 171 -4.11 -1.42 4.16
N ALA A 172 -5.44 -1.47 4.20
CA ALA A 172 -6.26 -2.03 3.12
C ALA A 172 -6.26 -1.15 1.85
N ALA A 173 -5.98 0.15 1.97
CA ALA A 173 -6.22 1.12 0.91
C ALA A 173 -5.50 0.79 -0.39
N ALA A 174 -4.21 0.43 -0.31
CA ALA A 174 -3.42 0.07 -1.48
C ALA A 174 -3.95 -1.20 -2.17
N LEU A 175 -4.43 -2.18 -1.42
CA LEU A 175 -5.03 -3.40 -1.96
C LEU A 175 -6.33 -3.11 -2.74
N LEU A 176 -7.18 -2.25 -2.19
CA LEU A 176 -8.44 -1.83 -2.82
C LEU A 176 -8.19 -1.00 -4.08
N ALA A 177 -7.22 -0.08 -4.03
CA ALA A 177 -6.88 0.77 -5.17
C ALA A 177 -6.15 0.02 -6.30
N ASN A 178 -5.51 -1.13 -6.03
CA ASN A 178 -4.59 -1.76 -6.98
C ASN A 178 -5.30 -2.63 -8.04
N PRO A 179 -5.24 -2.26 -9.34
CA PRO A 179 -5.77 -3.06 -10.45
C PRO A 179 -4.82 -4.20 -10.89
N ARG A 180 -3.54 -4.17 -10.49
CA ARG A 180 -2.49 -5.01 -11.09
C ARG A 180 -2.52 -6.50 -10.68
N GLY A 181 -3.41 -6.87 -9.76
CA GLY A 181 -3.75 -8.28 -9.51
C GLY A 181 -4.60 -8.91 -10.61
N LEU A 182 -5.15 -8.09 -11.51
CA LEU A 182 -6.26 -8.48 -12.39
C LEU A 182 -5.95 -8.42 -13.89
N THR A 183 -4.82 -7.81 -14.29
CA THR A 183 -4.43 -7.71 -15.69
C THR A 183 -3.17 -8.54 -15.98
N GLU A 184 -3.13 -9.21 -17.13
CA GLU A 184 -1.96 -10.01 -17.56
C GLU A 184 -0.73 -9.14 -17.87
N GLY A 185 -0.93 -7.84 -18.16
CA GLY A 185 0.15 -6.89 -18.46
C GLY A 185 0.47 -5.86 -17.38
N GLY A 186 -0.29 -5.80 -16.28
CA GLY A 186 -0.08 -4.81 -15.21
C GLY A 186 -0.37 -3.34 -15.58
N ASP A 187 -0.67 -3.04 -16.85
CA ASP A 187 -1.09 -1.72 -17.29
C ASP A 187 -2.58 -1.53 -17.04
N ALA A 188 -2.91 -0.57 -16.20
CA ALA A 188 -4.28 -0.22 -15.85
C ALA A 188 -4.74 1.11 -16.45
N ARG A 189 -3.91 1.74 -17.28
CA ARG A 189 -4.26 2.99 -17.97
C ARG A 189 -5.46 2.76 -18.88
N GLY A 190 -6.51 3.57 -18.71
CA GLY A 190 -7.72 3.48 -19.52
C GLY A 190 -8.71 2.38 -19.08
N MET A 191 -8.49 1.73 -17.92
CA MET A 191 -9.51 0.88 -17.32
C MET A 191 -10.66 1.74 -16.79
N ASP A 192 -11.91 1.37 -17.08
CA ASP A 192 -13.09 2.07 -16.57
C ASP A 192 -13.34 1.88 -15.05
N GLY A 193 -12.54 1.04 -14.40
CA GLY A 193 -12.56 0.82 -12.96
C GLY A 193 -13.76 0.05 -12.42
N ARG A 194 -14.83 -0.22 -13.20
CA ARG A 194 -16.05 -0.86 -12.67
C ARG A 194 -15.81 -2.29 -12.19
N GLY A 195 -14.91 -3.02 -12.85
CA GLY A 195 -14.50 -4.35 -12.41
C GLY A 195 -13.75 -4.31 -11.08
N LEU A 196 -12.80 -3.39 -10.94
CA LEU A 196 -12.04 -3.19 -9.70
C LEU A 196 -12.95 -2.71 -8.57
N ALA A 197 -13.91 -1.83 -8.83
CA ALA A 197 -14.89 -1.36 -7.85
C ALA A 197 -15.66 -2.55 -7.22
N ARG A 198 -16.24 -3.42 -8.05
CA ARG A 198 -16.95 -4.62 -7.56
C ARG A 198 -16.06 -5.55 -6.74
N LEU A 199 -14.82 -5.76 -7.19
CA LEU A 199 -13.88 -6.58 -6.44
C LEU A 199 -13.49 -5.92 -5.12
N SER A 200 -13.26 -4.61 -5.12
CA SER A 200 -12.85 -3.85 -3.93
C SER A 200 -13.92 -3.88 -2.83
N GLN A 201 -15.20 -3.91 -3.20
CA GLN A 201 -16.28 -4.13 -2.23
C GLN A 201 -16.11 -5.47 -1.51
N ARG A 202 -15.88 -6.54 -2.27
CA ARG A 202 -15.64 -7.88 -1.74
C ARG A 202 -14.33 -7.97 -0.96
N ARG A 203 -13.27 -7.33 -1.45
CA ARG A 203 -11.97 -7.26 -0.77
C ARG A 203 -12.09 -6.57 0.59
N ALA A 204 -12.86 -5.48 0.68
CA ALA A 204 -13.06 -4.75 1.92
C ALA A 204 -13.75 -5.63 2.98
N GLU A 205 -14.78 -6.41 2.59
CA GLU A 205 -15.46 -7.37 3.48
C GLU A 205 -14.49 -8.41 4.03
N ILE A 206 -13.77 -9.10 3.13
CA ILE A 206 -12.83 -10.16 3.50
C ILE A 206 -11.70 -9.60 4.35
N TYR A 207 -11.16 -8.43 3.98
CA TYR A 207 -10.09 -7.80 4.71
C TYR A 207 -10.54 -7.42 6.12
N ALA A 208 -11.71 -6.78 6.26
CA ALA A 208 -12.27 -6.40 7.55
C ALA A 208 -12.48 -7.62 8.46
N GLU A 209 -13.10 -8.68 7.93
CA GLU A 209 -13.31 -9.94 8.65
C GLU A 209 -11.98 -10.58 9.08
N THR A 210 -11.03 -10.71 8.16
CA THR A 210 -9.73 -11.37 8.42
C THR A 210 -8.86 -10.56 9.38
N ALA A 211 -8.89 -9.23 9.27
CA ALA A 211 -8.06 -8.34 10.06
C ALA A 211 -8.65 -7.99 11.43
N GLY A 212 -9.91 -8.36 11.67
CA GLY A 212 -10.67 -8.02 12.88
C GLY A 212 -10.94 -6.52 12.98
N LEU A 213 -11.29 -5.88 11.87
CA LEU A 213 -11.53 -4.44 11.77
C LEU A 213 -12.98 -4.14 11.38
N GLU A 214 -13.46 -2.95 11.75
CA GLU A 214 -14.78 -2.48 11.34
C GLU A 214 -14.83 -2.21 9.83
N LEU A 215 -15.76 -2.86 9.13
CA LEU A 215 -15.89 -2.78 7.67
C LEU A 215 -16.06 -1.33 7.18
N GLU A 216 -16.89 -0.54 7.87
CA GLU A 216 -17.11 0.87 7.52
C GLU A 216 -15.81 1.68 7.57
N ARG A 217 -14.95 1.41 8.56
CA ARG A 217 -13.66 2.09 8.71
C ARG A 217 -12.66 1.67 7.63
N VAL A 218 -12.64 0.40 7.26
CA VAL A 218 -11.84 -0.12 6.13
C VAL A 218 -12.29 0.53 4.81
N ARG A 219 -13.60 0.62 4.57
CA ARG A 219 -14.16 1.26 3.37
C ARG A 219 -13.85 2.76 3.34
N ALA A 220 -13.96 3.44 4.48
CA ALA A 220 -13.68 4.87 4.60
C ALA A 220 -12.21 5.18 4.27
N TRP A 221 -11.26 4.47 4.87
CA TRP A 221 -9.84 4.60 4.51
C TRP A 221 -9.54 4.14 3.08
N GLY A 222 -10.25 3.12 2.59
CA GLY A 222 -10.18 2.67 1.20
C GLY A 222 -10.53 3.78 0.20
N LEU A 223 -11.62 4.51 0.46
CA LEU A 223 -12.03 5.67 -0.35
C LEU A 223 -10.96 6.77 -0.30
N VAL A 224 -10.51 7.15 0.90
CA VAL A 224 -9.48 8.17 1.10
C VAL A 224 -8.20 7.80 0.34
N GLY A 225 -7.73 6.57 0.50
CA GLY A 225 -6.51 6.09 -0.14
C GLY A 225 -6.63 5.97 -1.66
N CYS A 226 -7.79 5.62 -2.20
CA CYS A 226 -8.02 5.63 -3.65
C CYS A 226 -7.86 7.05 -4.23
N VAL A 227 -8.41 8.06 -3.57
CA VAL A 227 -8.29 9.46 -4.01
C VAL A 227 -6.85 9.96 -3.84
N ILE A 228 -6.18 9.62 -2.74
CA ILE A 228 -4.76 9.97 -2.53
C ILE A 228 -3.86 9.33 -3.59
N ALA A 229 -4.11 8.08 -3.96
CA ALA A 229 -3.35 7.40 -5.03
C ALA A 229 -3.46 8.17 -6.36
N GLU A 230 -4.64 8.66 -6.72
CA GLU A 230 -4.83 9.46 -7.94
C GLU A 230 -4.15 10.84 -7.83
N LEU A 231 -4.18 11.46 -6.66
CA LEU A 231 -3.49 12.74 -6.42
C LEU A 231 -1.97 12.60 -6.57
N TRP A 232 -1.38 11.53 -6.04
CA TRP A 232 0.05 11.25 -6.21
C TRP A 232 0.41 10.91 -7.66
N MET A 233 -0.43 10.17 -8.37
CA MET A 233 -0.22 9.90 -9.80
C MET A 233 -0.29 11.18 -10.63
N LEU A 234 -1.19 12.07 -10.28
CA LEU A 234 -1.32 13.37 -10.93
C LEU A 234 -0.08 14.24 -10.67
N GLU A 235 0.39 14.31 -9.43
CA GLU A 235 1.58 15.09 -9.04
C GLU A 235 2.86 14.55 -9.68
N SER A 236 3.07 13.22 -9.64
CA SER A 236 4.34 12.60 -10.02
C SER A 236 4.44 12.28 -11.51
N HIS A 237 3.30 12.06 -12.18
CA HIS A 237 3.26 11.52 -13.54
C HIS A 237 2.31 12.29 -14.48
N ASP A 238 1.68 13.38 -14.02
CA ASP A 238 0.69 14.15 -14.77
C ASP A 238 -0.42 13.27 -15.36
N LEU A 239 -0.91 12.30 -14.56
CA LEU A 239 -1.97 11.38 -15.00
C LEU A 239 -2.89 10.94 -13.85
N VAL A 240 -4.12 10.59 -14.21
CA VAL A 240 -5.10 9.90 -13.36
C VAL A 240 -5.35 8.53 -13.98
N HIS A 241 -5.28 7.46 -13.20
CA HIS A 241 -5.54 6.10 -13.68
C HIS A 241 -7.03 5.89 -13.98
N GLY A 242 -7.90 6.39 -13.10
CA GLY A 242 -9.35 6.29 -13.19
C GLY A 242 -9.93 5.05 -12.49
N ALA A 243 -9.16 3.97 -12.38
CA ALA A 243 -9.62 2.76 -11.68
C ALA A 243 -9.80 2.98 -10.17
N PRO A 244 -8.82 3.56 -9.43
CA PRO A 244 -9.03 4.01 -8.05
C PRO A 244 -10.20 5.00 -7.90
N THR A 245 -10.37 5.95 -8.83
CA THR A 245 -11.54 6.87 -8.82
C THR A 245 -12.86 6.10 -8.81
N ALA A 246 -13.02 5.08 -9.67
CA ALA A 246 -14.24 4.28 -9.71
C ALA A 246 -14.48 3.47 -8.42
N VAL A 247 -13.40 3.01 -7.77
CA VAL A 247 -13.49 2.35 -6.45
C VAL A 247 -13.99 3.35 -5.40
N ALA A 248 -13.42 4.55 -5.35
CA ALA A 248 -13.82 5.59 -4.42
C ALA A 248 -15.30 5.99 -4.60
N GLU A 249 -15.75 6.15 -5.84
CA GLU A 249 -17.15 6.45 -6.16
C GLU A 249 -18.11 5.32 -5.74
N ALA A 250 -17.71 4.06 -5.95
CA ALA A 250 -18.52 2.91 -5.54
C ALA A 250 -18.63 2.79 -4.01
N LEU A 251 -17.52 3.00 -3.29
CA LEU A 251 -17.51 3.01 -1.83
C LEU A 251 -18.37 4.15 -1.28
N LEU A 252 -18.33 5.33 -1.91
CA LEU A 252 -19.18 6.45 -1.53
C LEU A 252 -20.67 6.16 -1.72
N ALA A 253 -21.03 5.50 -2.82
CA ALA A 253 -22.42 5.15 -3.14
C ALA A 253 -23.06 4.15 -2.16
N GLU A 254 -22.25 3.43 -1.37
CA GLU A 254 -22.72 2.49 -0.35
C GLU A 254 -23.08 3.13 1.00
N GLY A 255 -22.99 4.46 1.11
CA GLY A 255 -23.46 5.20 2.29
C GLY A 255 -22.36 5.59 3.28
N LEU A 256 -21.14 5.81 2.79
CA LEU A 256 -20.07 6.46 3.56
C LEU A 256 -20.27 7.96 3.71
#